data_AF-A0A239CXF1-F1
#
_entry.id   AF-A0A239CXF1-F1
#
_cell.length_a   1.000
_cell.length_b   1.000
_cell.length_c   1.000
_cell.angle_alpha   90.00
_cell.angle_beta   90.00
_cell.angle_gamma   90.00
#
_symmetry.space_group_name_H-M   'P 1'
#
loop_
_entity.id
_entity.type
_entity.pdbx_description
1 polymer ?
#
loop_
_entity_poly.entity_id
_entity_poly.type
_entity_poly.pdbx_seq_one_letter_code
_entity_poly.pdbx_strand_id
1 'polypeptide(L)' 'MAKKPISKAELAQLFRERMDEHPECPRGISVEIREVKTSEGPGWSAVTSTEDSLIHFKCARTVGALTLELRQKYKLSDD' A
#
# COMPACT_ATOMS: atom_id res chain seq x y z
N MET A 1 -7.41 -3.82 18.57
CA MET A 1 -6.03 -3.31 18.70
C MET A 1 -5.99 -1.88 18.17
N ALA A 2 -5.38 -0.94 18.88
CA ALA A 2 -5.19 0.41 18.37
C ALA A 2 -4.23 0.36 17.17
N LYS A 3 -4.60 0.99 16.06
CA LYS A 3 -3.73 1.07 14.87
C LYS A 3 -2.50 1.90 15.19
N LYS A 4 -1.32 1.45 14.77
CA LYS A 4 -0.07 2.22 14.93
C LYS A 4 -0.08 3.41 13.96
N PRO A 5 0.24 4.64 14.40
CA PRO A 5 0.45 5.75 13.48
C PRO A 5 1.69 5.45 12.62
N ILE A 6 1.60 5.77 11.33
CA ILE A 6 2.72 5.64 10.38
C ILE A 6 2.67 6.81 9.39
N SER A 7 3.82 7.39 9.06
CA SER A 7 3.90 8.43 8.02
C SER A 7 3.77 7.80 6.62
N LYS A 8 3.38 8.61 5.62
CA LYS A 8 3.24 8.13 4.23
C LYS A 8 4.52 7.53 3.68
N ALA A 9 5.67 8.14 3.98
CA ALA A 9 6.98 7.68 3.52
C ALA A 9 7.36 6.31 4.10
N GLU A 10 7.23 6.16 5.42
CA GLU A 10 7.46 4.88 6.13
C GLU A 10 6.54 3.77 5.59
N LEU A 11 5.27 4.11 5.35
CA LEU A 11 4.31 3.17 4.81
C LEU A 11 4.66 2.75 3.37
N ALA A 12 5.07 3.70 2.52
CA ALA A 12 5.51 3.42 1.16
C ALA A 12 6.76 2.53 1.14
N GLN A 13 7.73 2.79 2.03
CA GLN A 13 8.93 1.96 2.19
C GLN A 13 8.56 0.53 2.62
N LEU A 14 7.69 0.39 3.62
CA LEU A 14 7.25 -0.91 4.09
C LEU A 14 6.48 -1.69 3.01
N PHE A 15 5.65 -1.00 2.21
CA PHE A 15 5.03 -1.60 1.04
C PHE A 15 6.07 -2.13 0.07
N ARG A 16 7.10 -1.34 -0.20
CA ARG A 16 8.14 -1.70 -1.13
C ARG A 16 8.94 -2.92 -0.65
N GLU A 17 9.30 -2.96 0.63
CA GLU A 17 9.97 -4.11 1.22
C GLU A 17 9.11 -5.38 1.09
N ARG A 18 7.82 -5.29 1.44
CA ARG A 18 6.90 -6.43 1.30
C ARG A 18 6.75 -6.87 -0.15
N MET A 19 6.65 -5.93 -1.08
CA MET A 19 6.58 -6.27 -2.51
C MET A 19 7.84 -6.95 -3.03
N ASP A 20 9.03 -6.62 -2.52
CA ASP A 20 10.28 -7.27 -2.93
C ASP A 20 10.35 -8.74 -2.48
N GLU A 21 9.63 -9.11 -1.40
CA GLU A 21 9.45 -10.50 -0.98
C GLU A 21 8.57 -11.31 -1.95
N HIS A 22 7.83 -10.63 -2.83
CA HIS A 22 6.93 -11.25 -3.81
C HIS A 22 7.56 -11.27 -5.22
N PRO A 23 7.86 -12.44 -5.80
CA PRO A 23 8.47 -12.54 -7.12
C PRO A 23 7.56 -12.03 -8.26
N GLU A 24 6.26 -11.89 -7.99
CA GLU A 24 5.29 -11.31 -8.93
C GLU A 24 5.34 -9.78 -9.03
N CYS A 25 6.06 -9.11 -8.12
CA CYS A 25 6.24 -7.66 -8.09
C CYS A 25 7.66 -7.26 -8.51
N PRO A 26 7.88 -6.86 -9.77
CA PRO A 26 9.19 -6.41 -10.20
C PRO A 26 9.60 -5.11 -9.49
N ARG A 27 10.93 -4.97 -9.30
CA ARG A 27 11.55 -3.79 -8.69
C ARG A 27 11.29 -2.47 -9.44
N GLY A 28 10.75 -2.50 -10.66
CA GLY A 28 10.36 -1.30 -11.38
C GLY A 28 9.05 -0.67 -10.92
N ILE A 29 8.18 -1.41 -10.22
CA ILE A 29 6.82 -0.94 -9.91
C ILE A 29 6.86 0.11 -8.81
N SER A 30 6.29 1.27 -9.11
CA SER A 30 6.10 2.35 -8.16
C SER A 30 4.76 2.18 -7.45
N VAL A 31 4.77 2.40 -6.13
CA VAL A 31 3.57 2.40 -5.28
C VAL A 31 3.39 3.77 -4.68
N GLU A 32 2.20 4.30 -4.85
CA GLU A 32 1.78 5.57 -4.26
C GLU A 32 0.76 5.30 -3.15
N ILE A 33 0.99 5.90 -1.99
CA ILE A 33 0.03 5.88 -0.88
C ILE A 33 -0.89 7.07 -1.05
N ARG A 34 -2.17 6.79 -1.34
CA ARG A 34 -3.21 7.82 -1.42
C ARG A 34 -4.07 7.81 -0.17
N GLU A 35 -4.37 8.99 0.32
CA GLU A 35 -5.41 9.17 1.33
C GLU A 35 -6.77 8.96 0.68
N VAL A 36 -7.60 8.14 1.31
CA VAL A 36 -8.96 7.85 0.86
C VAL A 36 -9.93 8.08 1.99
N LYS A 37 -11.03 8.76 1.69
CA LYS A 37 -12.14 8.86 2.65
C LYS A 37 -12.87 7.53 2.68
N THR A 38 -12.94 6.94 3.86
CA THR A 38 -13.68 5.70 4.07
C THR A 38 -14.81 5.94 5.05
N SER A 39 -15.84 5.09 5.06
CA SER A 39 -17.00 5.26 5.93
C SER A 39 -16.65 5.33 7.43
N GLU A 40 -15.45 4.88 7.82
CA GLU A 40 -14.93 4.89 9.19
C GLU A 40 -13.97 6.07 9.48
N GLY A 41 -13.77 6.99 8.53
CA GLY A 41 -12.89 8.16 8.68
C GLY A 41 -11.74 8.24 7.66
N PRO A 42 -10.72 9.08 7.93
CA PRO A 42 -9.55 9.22 7.06
C PRO A 42 -8.79 7.90 7.00
N GLY A 43 -8.76 7.31 5.81
CA GLY A 43 -8.06 6.07 5.51
C GLY A 43 -7.00 6.29 4.44
N TRP A 44 -6.39 5.20 4.02
CA TRP A 44 -5.38 5.23 2.98
C TRP A 44 -5.44 3.95 2.16
N SER A 45 -4.94 4.02 0.93
CA SER A 45 -4.80 2.90 0.02
C SER A 45 -3.49 3.02 -0.74
N ALA A 46 -2.80 1.90 -0.92
CA ALA A 46 -1.70 1.83 -1.85
C ALA A 46 -2.23 1.58 -3.26
N VAL A 47 -1.73 2.32 -4.23
CA VAL A 47 -2.06 2.17 -5.65
C VAL A 47 -0.76 2.10 -6.46
N THR A 48 -0.73 1.23 -7.45
CA THR A 48 0.33 1.21 -8.47
C THR A 48 -0.09 2.06 -9.66
N SER A 49 0.84 2.42 -10.55
CA SER A 49 0.50 3.02 -11.84
C SER A 49 -0.51 2.15 -12.59
N THR A 50 -1.40 2.78 -13.37
CA THR A 50 -2.38 2.04 -14.19
C THR A 50 -1.70 1.08 -15.16
N GLU A 51 -0.62 1.51 -15.81
CA GLU A 51 0.17 0.69 -16.73
C GLU A 51 0.77 -0.54 -16.01
N ASP A 52 1.45 -0.32 -14.87
CA ASP A 52 1.98 -1.39 -14.02
C ASP A 52 0.88 -2.36 -13.58
N SER A 53 -0.30 -1.85 -13.24
CA SER A 53 -1.42 -2.70 -12.79
C SER A 53 -1.97 -3.60 -13.90
N LEU A 54 -1.90 -3.15 -15.15
CA LEU A 54 -2.36 -3.90 -16.32
C LEU A 54 -1.32 -4.93 -16.76
N ILE A 55 -0.04 -4.55 -16.76
CA ILE A 55 1.08 -5.43 -17.15
C ILE A 55 1.36 -6.47 -16.06
N HIS A 56 1.33 -6.05 -14.79
CA HIS A 56 1.65 -6.86 -13.61
C HIS A 56 0.41 -7.05 -12.72
N PHE A 57 -0.67 -7.58 -13.28
CA PHE A 57 -1.94 -7.80 -12.55
C PHE A 57 -1.78 -8.60 -11.25
N LYS A 58 -0.83 -9.56 -11.22
CA LYS A 58 -0.51 -10.33 -10.01
C LYS A 58 0.06 -9.41 -8.91
N CYS A 59 0.98 -8.52 -9.26
CA CYS A 59 1.51 -7.55 -8.33
C CYS A 59 0.42 -6.61 -7.82
N ALA A 60 -0.46 -6.10 -8.69
CA ALA A 60 -1.59 -5.28 -8.27
C ALA A 60 -2.48 -5.99 -7.24
N ARG A 61 -2.71 -7.30 -7.42
CA ARG A 61 -3.45 -8.13 -6.46
C ARG A 61 -2.71 -8.25 -5.12
N THR A 62 -1.40 -8.45 -5.15
CA THR A 62 -0.54 -8.47 -3.95
C THR A 62 -0.57 -7.13 -3.21
N VAL A 63 -0.46 -6.00 -3.93
CA VAL A 63 -0.58 -4.65 -3.35
C VAL A 63 -1.95 -4.45 -2.69
N GLY A 64 -3.03 -4.94 -3.33
CA GLY A 64 -4.37 -4.92 -2.73
C GLY A 64 -4.44 -5.73 -1.43
N ALA A 65 -3.87 -6.94 -1.41
CA ALA A 65 -3.82 -7.79 -0.21
C ALA A 65 -2.98 -7.16 0.91
N LEU A 66 -1.80 -6.63 0.58
CA LEU A 66 -0.93 -5.90 1.50
C LEU A 66 -1.64 -4.67 2.08
N THR A 67 -2.40 -3.94 1.25
CA THR A 67 -3.21 -2.80 1.71
C THR A 67 -4.22 -3.22 2.76
N LEU A 68 -4.95 -4.30 2.54
CA LEU A 68 -5.93 -4.79 3.52
C LEU A 68 -5.28 -5.25 4.83
N GLU A 69 -4.11 -5.91 4.75
CA GLU A 69 -3.38 -6.35 5.95
C GLU A 69 -2.84 -5.15 6.74
N LEU A 70 -2.13 -4.25 6.06
CA LEU A 70 -1.46 -3.12 6.68
C LEU A 70 -2.44 -2.09 7.20
N ARG A 71 -3.58 -1.89 6.55
CA ARG A 71 -4.63 -0.97 7.00
C ARG A 71 -5.33 -1.41 8.29
N GLN A 72 -5.26 -2.69 8.64
CA GLN A 72 -5.71 -3.19 9.94
C GLN A 72 -4.70 -2.90 11.05
N LYS A 73 -3.41 -2.79 10.70
CA LYS A 73 -2.30 -2.59 11.64
C LYS A 73 -1.93 -1.11 11.80
N TYR A 74 -2.06 -0.32 10.74
CA TYR A 74 -1.55 1.04 10.65
C TYR A 74 -2.62 2.07 10.26
N LYS A 75 -2.48 3.27 10.81
CA LYS A 75 -3.25 4.46 10.46
C LYS A 75 -2.27 5.52 9.98
N LEU A 76 -2.60 6.26 8.93
CA LEU A 76 -1.77 7.41 8.54
C LEU A 76 -1.73 8.42 9.67
N SER A 77 -0.52 8.81 10.06
CA SER A 77 -0.31 10.00 10.86
C SER A 77 -0.45 11.21 9.94
N ASP A 78 -1.15 12.24 10.43
CA ASP A 78 -1.03 13.60 9.90
C ASP A 78 0.44 13.99 10.17
N ASP A 79 1.21 14.17 9.11
CA ASP A 79 2.59 14.65 9.18
C ASP A 79 2.56 16.16 8.86
#